data_AF-A0A9P1H6F4-F1
#
_entry.id   AF-A0A9P1H6F4-F1
#
_cell.length_a   1.000
_cell.length_b   1.000
_cell.length_c   1.000
_cell.angle_alpha   90.00
_cell.angle_beta   90.00
_cell.angle_gamma   90.00
#
_symmetry.space_group_name_H-M   'P 1'
#
loop_
_entity.id
_entity.type
_entity.pdbx_description
1 polymer ?
#
loop_
_entity_poly.entity_id
_entity_poly.type
_entity_poly.pdbx_seq_one_letter_code
_entity_poly.pdbx_strand_id
1 'polypeptide(L)'
;MRGSEIYFFSWLTLSQAVAIVFLQFNTFSSVAEMRKMLDGNRMLKINACFLIILALVACYYTWFFWKGLDILPGSECGRDYAFFFSKASIYGWLRTLQKVVWGILMATSGICLLFLPCIYLMGRQASSMFEDMSDMEDHEVGHVFGDMIHQMRFQVSVPFLITAIFATSFVTLSAELPIHWNGITGVQSMKPVGQLVPFVVAIGLSVNVFYQVVKRYLFGDDGGGSDCDNDSDDGDGVQCPQLSQLDDQYGIPL
;
A
#
# COMPACT_ATOMS: atom_id res chain seq x y z
N MET A 1 -1.04 -32.90 -6.83
CA MET A 1 -1.47 -31.59 -6.29
C MET A 1 -0.34 -30.62 -5.91
N ARG A 2 0.98 -30.90 -6.09
CA ARG A 2 2.04 -30.01 -5.54
C ARG A 2 2.69 -29.01 -6.51
N GLY A 3 2.51 -29.13 -7.82
CA GLY A 3 3.14 -28.21 -8.79
C GLY A 3 2.34 -26.92 -8.98
N SER A 4 1.03 -27.04 -9.18
CA SER A 4 0.14 -25.95 -9.58
C SER A 4 0.02 -24.78 -8.59
N GLU A 5 0.14 -25.06 -7.29
CA GLU A 5 0.03 -24.05 -6.23
C GLU A 5 1.19 -23.03 -6.26
N ILE A 6 2.37 -23.45 -6.73
CA ILE A 6 3.57 -22.62 -6.77
C ILE A 6 3.47 -21.57 -7.91
N TYR A 7 2.85 -21.93 -9.04
CA TYR A 7 2.65 -21.01 -10.17
C TYR A 7 1.63 -19.91 -9.85
N PHE A 8 0.60 -20.25 -9.07
CA PHE A 8 -0.38 -19.30 -8.56
C PHE A 8 0.28 -18.26 -7.66
N PHE A 9 1.14 -18.71 -6.75
CA PHE A 9 1.84 -17.83 -5.81
C PHE A 9 2.76 -16.83 -6.54
N SER A 10 3.50 -17.29 -7.56
CA SER A 10 4.44 -16.45 -8.32
C SER A 10 3.75 -15.32 -9.12
N TRP A 11 2.59 -15.59 -9.70
CA TRP A 11 1.83 -14.58 -10.46
C TRP A 11 1.08 -13.61 -9.53
N LEU A 12 0.50 -14.11 -8.45
CA LEU A 12 -0.13 -13.29 -7.42
C LEU A 12 0.88 -12.28 -6.87
N THR A 13 2.09 -12.70 -6.57
CA THR A 13 3.15 -11.80 -6.09
C THR A 13 3.67 -10.83 -7.14
N LEU A 14 3.65 -11.16 -8.45
CA LEU A 14 4.02 -10.20 -9.51
C LEU A 14 2.96 -9.09 -9.57
N SER A 15 1.69 -9.47 -9.60
CA SER A 15 0.58 -8.51 -9.62
C SER A 15 0.52 -7.67 -8.34
N GLN A 16 0.81 -8.26 -7.18
CA GLN A 16 0.97 -7.56 -5.91
C GLN A 16 2.21 -6.66 -5.90
N ALA A 17 3.35 -7.08 -6.44
CA ALA A 17 4.55 -6.24 -6.53
C ALA A 17 4.30 -5.03 -7.42
N VAL A 18 3.63 -5.21 -8.57
CA VAL A 18 3.22 -4.10 -9.44
C VAL A 18 2.23 -3.18 -8.73
N ALA A 19 1.22 -3.74 -8.04
CA ALA A 19 0.26 -2.95 -7.28
C ALA A 19 0.93 -2.19 -6.13
N ILE A 20 1.90 -2.78 -5.44
CA ILE A 20 2.66 -2.13 -4.36
C ILE A 20 3.54 -1.02 -4.93
N VAL A 21 4.23 -1.24 -6.06
CA VAL A 21 5.03 -0.21 -6.73
C VAL A 21 4.14 0.94 -7.22
N PHE A 22 2.99 0.64 -7.80
CA PHE A 22 2.01 1.65 -8.21
C PHE A 22 1.42 2.40 -7.01
N LEU A 23 1.04 1.68 -5.96
CA LEU A 23 0.56 2.30 -4.72
C LEU A 23 1.60 3.26 -4.19
N GLN A 24 2.88 2.87 -4.15
CA GLN A 24 3.96 3.73 -3.68
C GLN A 24 4.18 4.98 -4.52
N PHE A 25 4.11 4.87 -5.85
CA PHE A 25 4.20 6.05 -6.71
C PHE A 25 3.05 7.04 -6.43
N ASN A 26 1.87 6.51 -6.13
CA ASN A 26 0.70 7.31 -5.76
C ASN A 26 0.77 7.83 -4.31
N THR A 27 1.33 7.09 -3.35
CA THR A 27 1.55 7.59 -1.98
C THR A 27 2.59 8.71 -1.96
N PHE A 28 3.60 8.63 -2.82
CA PHE A 28 4.60 9.70 -3.01
C PHE A 28 3.98 10.98 -3.60
N SER A 29 2.88 10.87 -4.34
CA SER A 29 2.15 12.04 -4.89
C SER A 29 1.41 12.85 -3.82
N SER A 30 1.20 12.31 -2.62
CA SER A 30 0.54 13.02 -1.52
C SER A 30 1.54 13.92 -0.78
N VAL A 31 1.87 15.06 -1.40
CA VAL A 31 2.77 16.10 -0.89
C VAL A 31 2.40 16.60 0.52
N ALA A 32 1.13 16.49 0.92
CA ALA A 32 0.65 16.95 2.22
C ALA A 32 1.04 16.05 3.42
N GLU A 33 1.25 14.74 3.21
CA GLU A 33 1.69 13.81 4.27
C GLU A 33 3.22 13.78 4.39
N MET A 34 3.96 14.13 3.33
CA MET A 34 5.41 14.25 3.37
C MET A 34 5.89 15.29 4.41
N ARG A 35 5.14 16.38 4.61
CA ARG A 35 5.51 17.45 5.54
C ARG A 35 5.39 17.05 7.02
N LYS A 36 4.45 16.16 7.37
CA LYS A 36 4.23 15.72 8.76
C LYS A 36 5.08 14.50 9.15
N MET A 37 5.61 13.77 8.18
CA MET A 37 6.53 12.66 8.40
C MET A 37 8.02 13.06 8.31
N LEU A 38 8.32 14.34 8.48
CA LEU A 38 9.64 14.98 8.32
C LEU A 38 10.73 14.54 9.33
N ASP A 39 10.54 13.44 10.04
CA ASP A 39 11.69 12.69 10.57
C ASP A 39 12.38 12.02 9.37
N GLY A 40 13.26 12.75 8.67
CA GLY A 40 13.96 12.25 7.48
C GLY A 40 14.64 10.89 7.69
N ASN A 41 15.05 10.60 8.93
CA ASN A 41 15.59 9.31 9.35
C ASN A 41 14.57 8.17 9.35
N ARG A 42 13.29 8.40 9.68
CA ARG A 42 12.24 7.35 9.66
C ARG A 42 11.87 6.99 8.23
N MET A 43 11.65 7.98 7.37
CA MET A 43 11.31 7.77 5.97
C MET A 43 12.42 7.04 5.21
N LEU A 44 13.68 7.42 5.45
CA LEU A 44 14.82 6.70 4.87
C LEU A 44 14.83 5.23 5.30
N LYS A 45 14.63 4.94 6.60
CA LYS A 45 14.59 3.56 7.10
C LYS A 45 13.47 2.74 6.47
N ILE A 46 12.29 3.32 6.32
CA ILE A 46 11.14 2.66 5.67
C ILE A 46 11.45 2.39 4.20
N ASN A 47 11.95 3.39 3.47
CA ASN A 47 12.30 3.26 2.05
C ASN A 47 13.45 2.25 1.83
N ALA A 48 14.46 2.27 2.70
CA ALA A 48 15.57 1.32 2.66
C ALA A 48 15.09 -0.11 2.93
N CYS A 49 14.29 -0.31 3.99
CA CYS A 49 13.69 -1.60 4.31
C CYS A 49 12.88 -2.12 3.12
N PHE A 50 12.09 -1.25 2.50
CA PHE A 50 11.29 -1.60 1.33
C PHE A 50 12.15 -1.99 0.12
N LEU A 51 13.19 -1.20 -0.21
CA LEU A 51 14.11 -1.53 -1.31
C LEU A 51 14.83 -2.87 -1.07
N ILE A 52 15.19 -3.17 0.17
CA ILE A 52 15.79 -4.46 0.54
C ILE A 52 14.78 -5.59 0.31
N ILE A 53 13.53 -5.44 0.76
CA ILE A 53 12.47 -6.43 0.53
C ILE A 53 12.27 -6.65 -0.98
N LEU A 54 12.20 -5.57 -1.76
CA LEU A 54 12.04 -5.64 -3.21
C LEU A 54 13.20 -6.38 -3.88
N ALA A 55 14.44 -6.11 -3.47
CA ALA A 55 15.62 -6.80 -3.98
C ALA A 55 15.62 -8.30 -3.64
N LEU A 56 15.23 -8.66 -2.41
CA LEU A 56 15.09 -10.06 -1.99
C LEU A 56 14.02 -10.79 -2.82
N VAL A 57 12.87 -10.17 -3.03
CA VAL A 57 11.78 -10.69 -3.86
C VAL A 57 12.25 -10.86 -5.31
N ALA A 58 12.91 -9.85 -5.88
CA ALA A 58 13.43 -9.92 -7.25
C ALA A 58 14.50 -11.01 -7.41
N CYS A 59 15.36 -11.19 -6.40
CA CYS A 59 16.36 -12.26 -6.36
C CYS A 59 15.70 -13.64 -6.35
N TYR A 60 14.72 -13.85 -5.47
CA TYR A 60 13.96 -15.11 -5.41
C TYR A 60 13.27 -15.42 -6.74
N TYR A 61 12.58 -14.45 -7.36
CA TYR A 61 11.91 -14.67 -8.64
C TYR A 61 12.87 -14.93 -9.78
N THR A 62 13.99 -14.21 -9.81
CA THR A 62 15.05 -14.49 -10.78
C THR A 62 15.53 -15.93 -10.62
N TRP A 63 15.86 -16.37 -9.41
CA TRP A 63 16.24 -17.76 -9.16
C TRP A 63 15.12 -18.74 -9.59
N PHE A 64 13.87 -18.44 -9.26
CA PHE A 64 12.73 -19.30 -9.58
C PHE A 64 12.58 -19.52 -11.08
N PHE A 65 12.58 -18.46 -11.90
CA PHE A 65 12.42 -18.58 -13.35
C PHE A 65 13.66 -19.17 -14.05
N TRP A 66 14.85 -19.00 -13.45
CA TRP A 66 16.10 -19.54 -13.98
C TRP A 66 16.33 -21.00 -13.63
N LYS A 67 16.05 -21.42 -12.40
CA LYS A 67 16.35 -22.76 -11.89
C LYS A 67 15.16 -23.43 -11.20
N GLY A 68 14.40 -22.69 -10.38
CA GLY A 68 13.29 -23.26 -9.62
C GLY A 68 12.28 -23.99 -10.51
N LEU A 69 11.95 -23.42 -11.66
CA LEU A 69 10.99 -23.98 -12.61
C LEU A 69 11.42 -25.33 -13.24
N ASP A 70 12.73 -25.58 -13.36
CA ASP A 70 13.26 -26.83 -13.92
C ASP A 70 13.29 -27.97 -12.90
N ILE A 71 13.24 -27.63 -11.60
CA ILE A 71 13.26 -28.59 -10.51
C ILE A 71 11.86 -29.14 -10.24
N LEU A 72 10.82 -28.39 -10.60
CA LEU A 72 9.44 -28.79 -10.39
C LEU A 72 9.06 -29.96 -11.33
N PRO A 73 8.44 -31.03 -10.80
CA PRO A 73 7.92 -32.09 -11.65
C PRO A 73 6.84 -31.50 -12.57
N GLY A 74 7.02 -31.65 -13.88
CA GLY A 74 6.03 -31.23 -14.86
C GLY A 74 4.70 -31.96 -14.62
N SER A 75 3.58 -31.31 -14.97
CA SER A 75 2.29 -31.99 -14.88
C SER A 75 2.19 -33.12 -15.91
N GLU A 76 1.50 -34.20 -15.55
CA GLU A 76 1.20 -35.31 -16.48
C GLU A 76 0.31 -34.87 -17.65
N CYS A 77 -0.31 -33.68 -17.58
CA CYS A 77 -1.20 -33.13 -18.59
C CYS A 77 -0.49 -32.54 -19.83
N GLY A 78 0.82 -32.77 -19.98
CA GLY A 78 1.58 -32.52 -21.20
C GLY A 78 1.85 -31.04 -21.51
N ARG A 79 1.10 -30.08 -20.95
CA ARG A 79 1.33 -28.63 -21.10
C ARG A 79 0.80 -27.83 -19.90
N ASP A 80 1.69 -27.12 -19.23
CA ASP A 80 1.34 -26.15 -18.18
C ASP A 80 1.15 -24.75 -18.77
N TYR A 81 -0.02 -24.16 -18.50
CA TYR A 81 -0.41 -22.84 -19.01
C TYR A 81 -0.46 -21.78 -17.91
N ALA A 82 -0.03 -20.57 -18.24
CA ALA A 82 -0.19 -19.39 -17.39
C ALA A 82 -0.89 -18.26 -18.13
N PHE A 83 -1.44 -17.33 -17.35
CA PHE A 83 -2.11 -16.14 -17.85
C PHE A 83 -1.10 -15.05 -18.21
N PHE A 84 -1.10 -14.63 -19.46
CA PHE A 84 -0.39 -13.43 -19.93
C PHE A 84 -1.28 -12.71 -20.95
N PHE A 85 -2.47 -12.27 -20.52
CA PHE A 85 -3.57 -11.78 -21.37
C PHE A 85 -4.10 -12.78 -22.42
N SER A 86 -3.46 -13.93 -22.51
CA SER A 86 -3.76 -15.04 -23.40
C SER A 86 -3.24 -16.32 -22.74
N LYS A 87 -3.67 -17.47 -23.26
CA LYS A 87 -3.19 -18.78 -22.83
C LYS A 87 -1.76 -19.00 -23.32
N ALA A 88 -0.78 -18.74 -22.45
CA ALA A 88 0.64 -18.89 -22.78
C ALA A 88 1.24 -20.12 -22.09
N SER A 89 2.11 -20.85 -22.80
CA SER A 89 2.87 -21.97 -22.22
C SER A 89 3.94 -21.42 -21.28
N ILE A 90 3.99 -21.95 -20.05
CA ILE A 90 4.96 -21.52 -19.03
C ILE A 90 6.39 -21.80 -19.48
N TYR A 91 6.63 -22.95 -20.11
CA TYR A 91 7.96 -23.35 -20.58
C TYR A 91 8.36 -22.69 -21.92
N GLY A 92 7.47 -21.89 -22.52
CA GLY A 92 7.71 -21.20 -23.77
C GLY A 92 8.31 -19.79 -23.61
N TRP A 93 7.87 -18.87 -24.49
CA TRP A 93 8.33 -17.49 -24.53
C TRP A 93 8.08 -16.71 -23.23
N LEU A 94 7.03 -17.09 -22.48
CA LEU A 94 6.67 -16.44 -21.21
C LEU A 94 7.80 -16.56 -20.18
N ARG A 95 8.47 -17.71 -20.12
CA ARG A 95 9.62 -17.90 -19.22
C ARG A 95 10.75 -16.92 -19.56
N THR A 96 11.05 -16.75 -20.85
CA THR A 96 12.10 -15.83 -21.28
C THR A 96 11.74 -14.39 -20.92
N LEU A 97 10.49 -13.99 -21.12
CA LEU A 97 10.00 -12.68 -20.72
C LEU A 97 10.17 -12.46 -19.20
N GLN A 98 9.73 -13.43 -18.38
CA GLN A 98 9.85 -13.33 -16.92
C GLN A 98 11.30 -13.26 -16.47
N LYS A 99 12.21 -14.05 -17.07
CA LYS A 99 13.66 -13.95 -16.80
C LYS A 99 14.20 -12.54 -17.06
N VAL A 100 13.79 -11.91 -18.16
CA VAL A 100 14.23 -10.55 -18.52
C VAL A 100 13.65 -9.52 -17.56
N VAL A 101 12.34 -9.55 -17.31
CA VAL A 101 11.67 -8.58 -16.42
C VAL A 101 12.25 -8.62 -15.01
N TRP A 102 12.37 -9.81 -14.41
CA TRP A 102 12.94 -9.95 -13.07
C TRP A 102 14.44 -9.67 -13.03
N GLY A 103 15.17 -9.97 -14.10
CA GLY A 103 16.58 -9.61 -14.23
C GLY A 103 16.80 -8.09 -14.26
N ILE A 104 15.98 -7.35 -15.01
CA ILE A 104 16.00 -5.88 -15.03
C ILE A 104 15.66 -5.34 -13.64
N LEU A 105 14.59 -5.85 -13.00
CA LEU A 105 14.18 -5.38 -11.67
C LEU A 105 15.27 -5.65 -10.62
N MET A 106 15.91 -6.82 -10.67
CA MET A 106 17.03 -7.15 -9.78
C MET A 106 18.20 -6.20 -10.00
N ALA A 107 18.59 -5.93 -11.25
CA ALA A 107 19.65 -4.97 -11.57
C ALA A 107 19.30 -3.55 -11.09
N THR A 108 18.09 -3.06 -11.36
CA THR A 108 17.63 -1.73 -10.92
C THR A 108 17.61 -1.63 -9.40
N SER A 109 17.06 -2.62 -8.69
CA SER A 109 17.05 -2.61 -7.22
C SER A 109 18.45 -2.64 -6.62
N GLY A 110 19.38 -3.40 -7.21
CA GLY A 110 20.79 -3.41 -6.82
C GLY A 110 21.46 -2.05 -7.02
N ILE A 111 21.23 -1.41 -8.17
CA ILE A 111 21.72 -0.05 -8.45
C ILE A 111 21.15 0.96 -7.43
N CYS A 112 19.84 0.93 -7.16
CA CYS A 112 19.22 1.80 -6.16
C CYS A 112 19.81 1.60 -4.76
N LEU A 113 20.09 0.35 -4.34
CA LEU A 113 20.73 0.05 -3.06
C LEU A 113 22.16 0.60 -2.99
N LEU A 114 22.93 0.53 -4.10
CA LEU A 114 24.27 1.12 -4.17
C LEU A 114 24.25 2.65 -4.04
N PHE A 115 23.23 3.31 -4.60
CA PHE A 115 23.06 4.76 -4.51
C PHE A 115 22.35 5.23 -3.24
N LEU A 116 21.89 4.34 -2.36
CA LEU A 116 21.17 4.69 -1.13
C LEU A 116 21.95 5.65 -0.21
N PRO A 117 23.28 5.49 0.02
CA PRO A 117 24.06 6.46 0.77
C PRO A 117 24.10 7.84 0.12
N CYS A 118 24.20 7.91 -1.21
CA CYS A 118 24.18 9.18 -1.95
C CYS A 118 22.82 9.87 -1.83
N ILE A 119 21.74 9.11 -1.98
CA ILE A 119 20.36 9.59 -1.82
C ILE A 119 20.15 10.11 -0.39
N TYR A 120 20.69 9.41 0.62
CA TYR A 120 20.63 9.83 2.01
C TYR A 120 21.35 11.17 2.24
N LEU A 121 22.56 11.33 1.71
CA LEU A 121 23.32 12.57 1.83
C LEU A 121 22.63 13.73 1.11
N MET A 122 22.14 13.51 -0.11
CA MET A 122 21.38 14.51 -0.86
C MET A 122 20.07 14.89 -0.15
N GLY A 123 19.35 13.92 0.41
CA GLY A 123 18.13 14.14 1.17
C GLY A 123 18.39 14.98 2.43
N ARG A 124 19.49 14.72 3.15
CA ARG A 124 19.92 15.51 4.30
C ARG A 124 20.30 16.95 3.92
N GLN A 125 20.94 17.15 2.77
CA GLN A 125 21.28 18.49 2.29
C GLN A 125 20.04 19.25 1.78
N ALA A 126 19.10 18.55 1.13
CA ALA A 126 17.85 19.14 0.67
C ALA A 126 16.95 19.53 1.85
N SER A 127 16.91 18.74 2.92
CA SER A 127 16.10 19.07 4.10
C SER A 127 16.56 20.37 4.76
N SER A 128 17.88 20.61 4.86
CA SER A 128 18.38 21.88 5.40
C SER A 128 18.02 23.09 4.53
N MET A 129 18.03 22.94 3.20
CA MET A 129 17.62 24.02 2.30
C MET A 129 16.11 24.33 2.38
N PHE A 130 15.30 23.34 2.70
CA PHE A 130 13.85 23.51 2.78
C PHE A 130 13.43 24.20 4.09
N GLU A 131 14.13 23.94 5.19
CA GLU A 131 13.94 24.62 6.47
C GLU A 131 14.20 26.13 6.34
N ASP A 132 15.26 26.52 5.63
CA ASP A 132 15.55 27.94 5.34
C ASP A 132 14.47 28.62 4.47
N MET A 133 13.75 27.88 3.62
CA MET A 133 12.68 28.43 2.78
C MET A 133 11.34 28.50 3.50
N SER A 134 11.06 27.58 4.43
CA SER A 134 9.78 27.58 5.16
C SER A 134 9.62 28.82 6.04
N ASP A 135 10.72 29.33 6.61
CA ASP A 135 10.70 30.51 7.48
C ASP A 135 10.29 31.80 6.75
N MET A 136 10.27 31.81 5.40
CA MET A 136 9.85 32.97 4.60
C MET A 136 8.37 32.94 4.18
N GLU A 137 7.65 31.83 4.38
CA GLU A 137 6.32 31.60 3.78
C GLU A 137 5.12 31.79 4.73
N ASP A 138 5.36 32.04 6.02
CA ASP A 138 4.38 31.81 7.09
C ASP A 138 3.16 32.75 7.13
N HIS A 139 3.08 33.81 6.30
CA HIS A 139 1.95 34.76 6.40
C HIS A 139 0.94 34.80 5.25
N GLU A 140 1.20 34.23 4.07
CA GLU A 140 0.26 34.31 2.92
C GLU A 140 -0.24 32.96 2.38
N VAL A 141 0.48 31.86 2.65
CA VAL A 141 0.25 30.60 1.92
C VAL A 141 -0.86 29.73 2.50
N GLY A 142 -1.20 29.90 3.78
CA GLY A 142 -2.18 29.06 4.47
C GLY A 142 -3.58 29.04 3.83
N HIS A 143 -4.07 30.20 3.36
CA HIS A 143 -5.41 30.30 2.80
C HIS A 143 -5.51 29.72 1.38
N VAL A 144 -4.48 29.90 0.55
CA VAL A 144 -4.44 29.34 -0.82
C VAL A 144 -4.29 27.81 -0.78
N PHE A 145 -3.51 27.31 0.19
CA PHE A 145 -3.24 25.88 0.32
C PHE A 145 -4.48 25.08 0.81
N GLY A 146 -5.33 25.68 1.64
CA GLY A 146 -6.56 25.05 2.16
C GLY A 146 -7.54 24.67 1.04
N ASP A 147 -7.86 25.62 0.15
CA ASP A 147 -8.77 25.39 -0.98
C ASP A 147 -8.17 24.39 -1.98
N MET A 148 -6.85 24.46 -2.19
CA MET A 148 -6.14 23.54 -3.08
C MET A 148 -6.17 22.09 -2.56
N ILE A 149 -6.03 21.88 -1.25
CA ILE A 149 -6.10 20.54 -0.63
C ILE A 149 -7.48 19.91 -0.83
N HIS A 150 -8.56 20.68 -0.65
CA HIS A 150 -9.91 20.12 -0.78
C HIS A 150 -10.20 19.68 -2.24
N GLN A 151 -9.74 20.46 -3.22
CA GLN A 151 -9.85 20.12 -4.63
C GLN A 151 -8.97 18.92 -5.02
N MET A 152 -7.76 18.80 -4.47
CA MET A 152 -6.86 17.66 -4.70
C MET A 152 -7.43 16.35 -4.14
N ARG A 153 -8.05 16.35 -2.95
CA ARG A 153 -8.60 15.13 -2.34
C ARG A 153 -9.64 14.44 -3.21
N PHE A 154 -10.54 15.21 -3.83
CA PHE A 154 -11.56 14.65 -4.71
C PHE A 154 -10.96 14.12 -6.02
N GLN A 155 -10.03 14.87 -6.65
CA GLN A 155 -9.40 14.46 -7.89
C GLN A 155 -8.47 13.24 -7.74
N VAL A 156 -7.86 13.04 -6.57
CA VAL A 156 -7.00 11.87 -6.31
C VAL A 156 -7.83 10.63 -5.94
N SER A 157 -8.97 10.79 -5.25
CA SER A 157 -9.76 9.65 -4.75
C SER A 157 -10.43 8.81 -5.84
N VAL A 158 -10.98 9.44 -6.88
CA VAL A 158 -11.69 8.72 -7.96
C VAL A 158 -10.77 7.82 -8.81
N PRO A 159 -9.65 8.32 -9.38
CA PRO A 159 -8.75 7.47 -10.16
C PRO A 159 -8.11 6.38 -9.31
N PHE A 160 -7.88 6.62 -8.03
CA PHE A 160 -7.41 5.60 -7.08
C PHE A 160 -8.40 4.44 -6.97
N LEU A 161 -9.69 4.73 -6.80
CA LEU A 161 -10.73 3.71 -6.71
C LEU A 161 -10.84 2.91 -8.00
N ILE A 162 -10.86 3.57 -9.16
CA ILE A 162 -10.89 2.90 -10.48
C ILE A 162 -9.67 1.99 -10.65
N THR A 163 -8.48 2.50 -10.32
CA THR A 163 -7.23 1.73 -10.40
C THR A 163 -7.26 0.52 -9.46
N ALA A 164 -7.80 0.67 -8.24
CA ALA A 164 -7.94 -0.42 -7.29
C ALA A 164 -8.91 -1.52 -7.78
N ILE A 165 -10.06 -1.15 -8.35
CA ILE A 165 -11.01 -2.11 -8.94
C ILE A 165 -10.37 -2.84 -10.13
N PHE A 166 -9.68 -2.11 -11.00
CA PHE A 166 -9.00 -2.71 -12.14
C PHE A 166 -7.90 -3.67 -11.69
N ALA A 167 -7.03 -3.24 -10.76
CA ALA A 167 -5.94 -4.05 -10.23
C ALA A 167 -6.46 -5.33 -9.56
N THR A 168 -7.48 -5.23 -8.70
CA THR A 168 -8.08 -6.40 -8.04
C THR A 168 -8.72 -7.36 -9.03
N SER A 169 -9.49 -6.85 -9.99
CA SER A 169 -10.09 -7.67 -11.05
C SER A 169 -9.02 -8.38 -11.88
N PHE A 170 -7.94 -7.67 -12.22
CA PHE A 170 -6.83 -8.23 -12.97
C PHE A 170 -6.11 -9.34 -12.18
N VAL A 171 -5.85 -9.13 -10.89
CA VAL A 171 -5.27 -10.13 -9.99
C VAL A 171 -6.15 -11.37 -9.96
N THR A 172 -7.46 -11.21 -9.73
CA THR A 172 -8.41 -12.34 -9.69
C THR A 172 -8.46 -13.10 -11.01
N LEU A 173 -8.54 -12.41 -12.15
CA LEU A 173 -8.55 -13.07 -13.46
C LEU A 173 -7.24 -13.83 -13.74
N SER A 174 -6.11 -13.25 -13.35
CA SER A 174 -4.80 -13.88 -13.49
C SER A 174 -4.64 -15.14 -12.62
N ALA A 175 -5.42 -15.25 -11.55
CA ALA A 175 -5.49 -16.38 -10.66
C ALA A 175 -6.46 -17.48 -11.17
N GLU A 176 -7.68 -17.10 -11.54
CA GLU A 176 -8.75 -18.04 -11.92
C GLU A 176 -8.55 -18.67 -13.30
N LEU A 177 -8.01 -17.91 -14.27
CA LEU A 177 -7.83 -18.41 -15.65
C LEU A 177 -6.81 -19.56 -15.74
N PRO A 178 -5.62 -19.49 -15.09
CA PRO A 178 -4.71 -20.63 -15.06
C PRO A 178 -5.31 -21.86 -14.35
N ILE A 179 -6.06 -21.67 -13.26
CA ILE A 179 -6.75 -22.77 -12.56
C ILE A 179 -7.70 -23.48 -13.54
N HIS A 180 -8.52 -22.70 -14.23
CA HIS A 180 -9.46 -23.22 -15.22
C HIS A 180 -8.74 -23.88 -16.42
N TRP A 181 -7.69 -23.27 -16.96
CA TRP A 181 -6.96 -23.80 -18.12
C TRP A 181 -6.15 -25.06 -17.84
N ASN A 182 -5.72 -25.27 -16.60
CA ASN A 182 -5.01 -26.47 -16.17
C ASN A 182 -5.94 -27.52 -15.53
N GLY A 183 -7.27 -27.28 -15.54
CA GLY A 183 -8.26 -28.25 -15.05
C GLY A 183 -8.15 -28.55 -13.54
N ILE A 184 -7.62 -27.61 -12.76
CA ILE A 184 -7.43 -27.81 -11.32
C ILE A 184 -8.79 -27.63 -10.64
N THR A 185 -9.35 -28.74 -10.15
CA THR A 185 -10.63 -28.74 -9.43
C THR A 185 -10.42 -28.82 -7.91
N GLY A 186 -11.44 -28.41 -7.15
CA GLY A 186 -11.43 -28.52 -5.68
C GLY A 186 -10.77 -27.36 -4.93
N VAL A 187 -10.11 -26.42 -5.61
CA VAL A 187 -9.49 -25.23 -4.97
C VAL A 187 -10.53 -24.19 -4.51
N GLN A 188 -11.68 -24.14 -5.19
CA GLN A 188 -12.81 -23.25 -4.85
C GLN A 188 -13.74 -23.82 -3.76
N SER A 189 -13.41 -24.99 -3.20
CA SER A 189 -14.17 -25.53 -2.08
C SER A 189 -13.87 -24.69 -0.84
N MET A 190 -14.87 -24.02 -0.25
CA MET A 190 -14.74 -23.24 0.99
C MET A 190 -14.55 -24.09 2.26
N LYS A 191 -14.37 -25.41 2.12
CA LYS A 191 -14.15 -26.31 3.25
C LYS A 191 -12.88 -26.03 4.07
N PRO A 192 -11.75 -25.55 3.50
CA PRO A 192 -10.57 -25.22 4.27
C PRO A 192 -10.77 -23.95 5.11
N VAL A 193 -10.46 -24.05 6.41
CA VAL A 193 -10.52 -22.95 7.38
C VAL A 193 -9.70 -21.73 6.93
N GLY A 194 -8.61 -21.95 6.17
CA GLY A 194 -7.74 -20.88 5.66
C GLY A 194 -8.41 -19.89 4.71
N GLN A 195 -9.46 -20.28 3.98
CA GLN A 195 -10.22 -19.36 3.11
C GLN A 195 -11.38 -18.68 3.86
N LEU A 196 -11.92 -19.34 4.89
CA LEU A 196 -13.06 -18.84 5.66
C LEU A 196 -12.69 -17.60 6.48
N VAL A 197 -11.52 -17.58 7.10
CA VAL A 197 -11.11 -16.47 7.98
C VAL A 197 -10.98 -15.14 7.22
N PRO A 198 -10.23 -15.03 6.11
CA PRO A 198 -10.16 -13.80 5.32
C PRO A 198 -11.53 -13.37 4.78
N PHE A 199 -12.39 -14.31 4.41
CA PHE A 199 -13.74 -14.02 3.91
C PHE A 199 -14.63 -13.36 4.98
N VAL A 200 -14.63 -13.91 6.20
CA VAL A 200 -15.40 -13.33 7.32
C VAL A 200 -14.88 -11.93 7.68
N VAL A 201 -13.56 -11.73 7.69
CA VAL A 201 -12.94 -10.42 7.93
C VAL A 201 -13.35 -9.41 6.86
N ALA A 202 -13.32 -9.81 5.58
CA ALA A 202 -13.73 -8.95 4.48
C ALA A 202 -15.20 -8.50 4.63
N ILE A 203 -16.12 -9.43 4.97
CA ILE A 203 -17.52 -9.09 5.24
C ILE A 203 -17.65 -8.12 6.41
N GLY A 204 -16.96 -8.37 7.53
CA GLY A 204 -17.02 -7.49 8.69
C GLY A 204 -16.57 -6.06 8.37
N LEU A 205 -15.49 -5.92 7.58
CA LEU A 205 -15.02 -4.62 7.10
C LEU A 205 -16.01 -3.97 6.14
N SER A 206 -16.59 -4.71 5.19
CA SER A 206 -17.60 -4.21 4.27
C SER A 206 -18.85 -3.71 5.00
N VAL A 207 -19.32 -4.43 6.02
CA VAL A 207 -20.47 -4.04 6.85
C VAL A 207 -20.15 -2.76 7.64
N ASN A 208 -18.96 -2.64 8.21
CA ASN A 208 -18.55 -1.43 8.94
C ASN A 208 -18.52 -0.20 8.04
N VAL A 209 -17.93 -0.32 6.84
CA VAL A 209 -17.90 0.77 5.85
C VAL A 209 -19.31 1.15 5.42
N PHE A 210 -20.14 0.15 5.10
CA PHE A 210 -21.52 0.38 4.70
C PHE A 210 -22.32 1.09 5.81
N TYR A 211 -22.15 0.66 7.06
CA TYR A 211 -22.77 1.30 8.22
C TYR A 211 -22.35 2.76 8.37
N GLN A 212 -21.07 3.09 8.21
CA GLN A 212 -20.60 4.48 8.28
C GLN A 212 -21.17 5.35 7.16
N VAL A 213 -21.23 4.82 5.94
CA VAL A 213 -21.83 5.51 4.80
C VAL A 213 -23.31 5.77 5.03
N VAL A 214 -24.07 4.73 5.41
CA VAL A 214 -25.50 4.85 5.73
C VAL A 214 -25.74 5.82 6.89
N LYS A 215 -24.92 5.76 7.95
CA LYS A 215 -25.02 6.69 9.09
C LYS A 215 -24.86 8.14 8.63
N ARG A 216 -23.88 8.44 7.76
CA ARG A 216 -23.67 9.78 7.21
C ARG A 216 -24.82 10.26 6.32
N TYR A 217 -25.44 9.35 5.55
CA TYR A 217 -26.55 9.72 4.66
C TYR A 217 -27.89 9.86 5.40
N LEU A 218 -28.17 9.02 6.40
CA LEU A 218 -29.44 9.02 7.11
C LEU A 218 -29.51 10.03 8.26
N PHE A 219 -28.45 10.11 9.05
CA PHE A 219 -28.35 11.07 10.17
C PHE A 219 -27.57 12.28 9.69
N GLY A 220 -27.99 12.83 8.53
CA GLY A 220 -27.32 13.94 7.84
C GLY A 220 -26.68 14.88 8.84
N ASP A 221 -25.40 15.17 8.62
CA ASP A 221 -24.53 15.94 9.49
C ASP A 221 -25.21 17.27 9.81
N ASP A 222 -26.05 17.29 10.86
CA ASP A 222 -26.68 18.48 11.41
C ASP A 222 -25.51 19.27 11.97
N GLY A 223 -24.98 20.17 11.13
CA GLY A 223 -23.72 20.87 11.29
C GLY A 223 -23.40 21.17 12.73
N GLY A 224 -22.54 20.32 13.31
CA GLY A 224 -21.83 20.60 14.54
C GLY A 224 -20.80 21.67 14.25
N GLY A 225 -21.29 22.90 14.05
CA GLY A 225 -20.49 24.10 14.14
C GLY A 225 -19.80 24.10 15.50
N SER A 226 -18.49 23.95 15.46
CA SER A 226 -17.62 24.37 16.55
C SER A 226 -16.84 25.59 16.06
N ASP A 227 -17.60 26.60 15.62
CA ASP A 227 -17.15 28.00 15.57
C ASP A 227 -17.19 28.55 16.99
N CYS A 228 -16.29 28.05 17.85
CA CYS A 228 -16.08 28.57 19.19
C CYS A 228 -14.61 28.42 19.53
N ASP A 229 -13.76 29.32 19.02
CA ASP A 229 -12.53 29.77 19.68
C ASP A 229 -12.08 31.06 18.96
N ASN A 230 -12.66 32.20 19.33
CA ASN A 230 -12.13 33.14 20.33
C ASN A 230 -10.91 33.95 19.83
N ASP A 231 -11.17 34.85 18.89
CA ASP A 231 -10.44 36.12 18.81
C ASP A 231 -10.84 37.01 20.00
N SER A 232 -10.26 36.75 21.16
CA SER A 232 -10.34 37.63 22.32
C SER A 232 -8.98 37.72 22.99
N ASP A 233 -8.06 38.37 22.29
CA ASP A 233 -6.87 38.98 22.85
C ASP A 233 -7.24 40.35 23.43
N ASP A 234 -8.15 40.34 24.42
CA ASP A 234 -8.29 41.43 25.39
C ASP A 234 -8.02 40.80 26.75
N GLY A 235 -6.83 41.09 27.26
CA GLY A 235 -6.35 40.55 28.51
C GLY A 235 -7.27 40.90 29.67
N ASP A 236 -7.83 39.87 30.30
CA ASP A 236 -8.14 39.86 31.72
C ASP A 236 -8.07 38.41 32.22
N GLY A 237 -7.17 38.18 33.17
CA GLY A 237 -6.82 36.86 33.67
C GLY A 237 -8.00 36.16 34.35
N VAL A 238 -8.54 35.13 33.69
CA VAL A 238 -9.40 34.15 34.34
C VAL A 238 -8.66 32.81 34.38
N GLN A 239 -8.25 32.46 35.60
CA GLN A 239 -7.47 31.29 35.94
C GLN A 239 -8.38 30.05 35.89
N CYS A 240 -8.15 29.14 34.96
CA CYS A 240 -8.88 27.87 34.90
C CYS A 240 -8.59 27.02 36.16
N PRO A 241 -9.59 26.34 36.74
CA PRO A 241 -9.39 25.47 37.90
C PRO A 241 -8.50 24.29 37.53
N GLN A 242 -7.42 24.08 38.27
CA GLN A 242 -6.56 22.92 38.07
C GLN A 242 -7.30 21.63 38.43
N LEU A 243 -7.46 20.75 37.45
CA LEU A 243 -8.01 19.41 37.58
C LEU A 243 -6.96 18.43 38.15
N SER A 244 -6.27 18.82 39.24
CA SER A 244 -5.20 18.05 39.87
C SER A 244 -5.58 17.45 41.23
N GLN A 245 -6.88 17.42 41.58
CA GLN A 245 -7.34 16.94 42.89
C GLN A 245 -8.34 15.76 42.85
N LEU A 246 -8.56 15.11 41.71
CA LEU A 246 -9.54 14.01 41.62
C LEU A 246 -8.96 12.59 41.70
N ASP A 247 -7.63 12.43 41.80
CA ASP A 247 -7.00 11.09 41.89
C ASP A 247 -6.80 10.55 43.32
N ASP A 248 -7.09 11.31 44.38
CA ASP A 248 -6.90 10.85 45.77
C ASP A 248 -8.14 10.18 46.40
N GLN A 249 -9.27 10.06 45.69
CA GLN A 249 -10.54 9.62 46.32
C GLN A 249 -11.01 8.19 45.99
N TYR A 250 -10.31 7.45 45.12
CA TYR A 250 -10.61 6.03 44.86
C TYR A 250 -9.51 5.12 45.40
N GLY A 251 -9.43 5.05 46.74
CA GLY A 251 -8.70 4.00 47.44
C GLY A 251 -9.37 2.64 47.21
N ILE A 252 -8.84 1.87 46.26
CA ILE A 252 -9.15 0.45 46.09
C ILE A 252 -8.22 -0.33 47.04
N PRO A 253 -8.74 -0.99 48.09
CA PRO A 253 -7.91 -1.86 48.93
C PRO A 253 -7.53 -3.13 48.16
N LEU A 254 -6.23 -3.46 48.20
CA LEU A 254 -5.66 -4.76 47.85
C LEU A 254 -5.94 -5.80 48.94
#